data_AF-A0A3D0UU65-F1
#
_entry.id   AF-A0A3D0UU65-F1
#
_cell.length_a   1.000
_cell.length_b   1.000
_cell.length_c   1.000
_cell.angle_alpha   90.00
_cell.angle_beta   90.00
_cell.angle_gamma   90.00
#
_symmetry.space_group_name_H-M   'P 1'
#
loop_
_entity.id
_entity.type
_entity.pdbx_description
1 polymer ?
#
loop_
_entity_poly.entity_id
_entity_poly.type
_entity_poly.pdbx_seq_one_letter_code
_entity_poly.pdbx_strand_id
1 'polypeptide(L)'
;MTVYNVLDTLDMEKNKREAMSKYLSLLDNAILKSDFVLSVLKEEMVVLQSDIDYCTDAKKESDKLYVDSINNVYEQQLMTQSLQESMKYGSCVSDKKIQYSAKKILSDKISLYRSLLNAKYTYLSKYDNDIVEHYDLIRSDVLRNILSIKTTLEKYDY
;
A
#
# COMPACT_ATOMS: atom_id res chain seq x y z
N MET A 1 5.45 15.32 11.38
CA MET A 1 4.10 15.92 11.39
C MET A 1 3.16 14.86 11.94
N THR A 2 2.80 14.96 13.21
CA THR A 2 1.91 13.98 13.87
C THR A 2 0.48 14.29 13.41
N VAL A 3 -0.14 13.37 12.67
CA VAL A 3 -1.55 13.53 12.26
C VAL A 3 -2.39 13.18 13.48
N TYR A 4 -2.78 14.20 14.23
CA TYR A 4 -3.71 14.06 15.35
C TYR A 4 -5.07 13.54 14.86
N ASN A 5 -5.87 12.98 15.77
CA ASN A 5 -7.25 12.64 15.45
C ASN A 5 -7.99 13.92 15.00
N VAL A 6 -9.00 13.76 14.13
CA VAL A 6 -9.83 14.89 13.70
C VAL A 6 -10.47 15.57 14.90
N LEU A 7 -10.87 14.80 15.93
CA LEU A 7 -11.43 15.36 17.17
C LEU A 7 -10.41 16.23 17.91
N ASP A 8 -9.17 15.76 18.08
CA ASP A 8 -8.12 16.57 18.74
C ASP A 8 -7.80 17.84 17.95
N THR A 9 -7.79 17.73 16.61
CA THR A 9 -7.55 18.86 15.69
C THR A 9 -8.65 19.89 15.81
N LEU A 10 -9.91 19.44 15.80
CA LEU A 10 -11.06 20.30 16.03
C LEU A 10 -10.97 20.92 17.40
N ASP A 11 -10.55 20.18 18.43
CA ASP A 11 -10.54 20.65 19.80
C ASP A 11 -9.62 21.85 20.06
N MET A 12 -8.41 21.78 19.50
CA MET A 12 -7.38 22.80 19.67
C MET A 12 -7.71 24.11 18.95
N GLU A 13 -8.61 24.07 17.97
CA GLU A 13 -8.90 25.20 17.09
C GLU A 13 -10.19 25.92 17.50
N LYS A 14 -10.15 27.27 17.50
CA LYS A 14 -11.35 28.09 17.75
C LYS A 14 -12.31 28.04 16.56
N ASN A 15 -11.78 28.02 15.34
CA ASN A 15 -12.55 27.96 14.12
C ASN A 15 -12.63 26.50 13.62
N LYS A 16 -13.66 25.78 14.09
CA LYS A 16 -13.86 24.35 13.76
C LYS A 16 -14.00 24.10 12.26
N ARG A 17 -14.65 25.03 11.54
CA ARG A 17 -14.85 24.92 10.08
C ARG A 17 -13.54 24.97 9.32
N GLU A 18 -12.70 25.95 9.64
CA GLU A 18 -11.38 26.09 9.03
C GLU A 18 -10.47 24.91 9.39
N ALA A 19 -10.53 24.45 10.65
CA ALA A 19 -9.78 23.28 11.11
C ALA A 19 -10.17 22.00 10.35
N MET A 20 -11.48 21.75 10.18
CA MET A 20 -11.97 20.60 9.41
C MET A 20 -11.55 20.68 7.94
N SER A 21 -11.68 21.86 7.32
CA SER A 21 -11.25 22.08 5.93
C SER A 21 -9.75 21.81 5.75
N LYS A 22 -8.91 22.28 6.67
CA LYS A 22 -7.46 22.00 6.65
C LYS A 22 -7.19 20.50 6.81
N TYR A 23 -7.88 19.85 7.74
CA TYR A 23 -7.74 18.41 7.98
C TYR A 23 -8.11 17.57 6.75
N LEU A 24 -9.26 17.87 6.13
CA LEU A 24 -9.72 17.23 4.89
C LEU A 24 -8.73 17.43 3.75
N SER A 25 -8.17 18.64 3.60
CA SER A 25 -7.13 18.91 2.60
C SER A 25 -5.84 18.12 2.85
N LEU A 26 -5.44 17.92 4.11
CA LEU A 26 -4.28 17.07 4.43
C LEU A 26 -4.53 15.60 4.08
N LEU A 27 -5.73 15.09 4.33
CA LEU A 27 -6.12 13.73 3.95
C LEU A 27 -6.11 13.56 2.42
N ASP A 28 -6.73 14.49 1.70
CA ASP A 28 -6.78 14.47 0.24
C ASP A 28 -5.37 14.49 -0.38
N ASN A 29 -4.50 15.38 0.10
CA ASN A 29 -3.10 15.41 -0.33
C ASN A 29 -2.34 14.11 -0.02
N ALA A 30 -2.61 13.47 1.13
CA ALA A 30 -2.00 12.19 1.47
C ALA A 30 -2.50 11.05 0.56
N ILE A 31 -3.78 11.05 0.19
CA ILE A 31 -4.37 10.11 -0.76
C ILE A 31 -3.73 10.29 -2.14
N LEU A 32 -3.65 11.53 -2.65
CA LEU A 32 -3.02 11.84 -3.95
C LEU A 32 -1.55 11.41 -4.00
N LYS A 33 -0.78 11.67 -2.94
CA LYS A 33 0.62 11.20 -2.85
C LYS A 33 0.70 9.68 -2.85
N SER A 34 -0.23 9.00 -2.18
CA SER A 34 -0.28 7.54 -2.17
C SER A 34 -0.59 6.98 -3.56
N ASP A 35 -1.54 7.59 -4.29
CA ASP A 35 -1.88 7.20 -5.66
C ASP A 35 -0.70 7.36 -6.62
N PHE A 36 0.03 8.46 -6.52
CA PHE A 36 1.25 8.67 -7.29
C PHE A 36 2.30 7.58 -7.02
N VAL A 37 2.60 7.30 -5.75
CA VAL A 37 3.59 6.28 -5.37
C VAL A 37 3.15 4.88 -5.81
N LEU A 38 1.86 4.55 -5.68
CA LEU A 38 1.32 3.27 -6.16
C LEU A 38 1.48 3.11 -7.68
N SER A 39 1.27 4.18 -8.45
CA SER A 39 1.48 4.17 -9.91
C SER A 39 2.94 3.88 -10.26
N VAL A 40 3.88 4.58 -9.61
CA VAL A 40 5.33 4.37 -9.83
C VAL A 40 5.73 2.94 -9.49
N LEU A 41 5.31 2.44 -8.32
CA LEU A 41 5.62 1.06 -7.91
C LEU A 41 5.05 0.03 -8.89
N LYS A 42 3.85 0.27 -9.43
CA LYS A 42 3.23 -0.61 -10.41
C LYS A 42 4.04 -0.69 -11.70
N GLU A 43 4.49 0.45 -12.22
CA GLU A 43 5.34 0.50 -13.43
C GLU A 43 6.68 -0.22 -13.19
N GLU A 44 7.35 0.05 -12.07
CA GLU A 44 8.61 -0.62 -11.72
C GLU A 44 8.43 -2.15 -11.58
N MET A 45 7.32 -2.60 -11.00
CA MET A 45 7.01 -4.02 -10.88
C MET A 45 6.74 -4.68 -12.23
N VAL A 46 6.12 -3.97 -13.19
CA VAL A 46 5.94 -4.48 -14.57
C VAL A 46 7.30 -4.69 -15.25
N VAL A 47 8.21 -3.73 -15.12
CA VAL A 47 9.58 -3.86 -15.65
C VAL A 47 10.31 -5.04 -15.01
N LEU A 48 10.26 -5.16 -13.68
CA LEU A 48 10.87 -6.28 -12.97
C LEU A 48 10.28 -7.63 -13.39
N GLN A 49 8.97 -7.71 -13.62
CA GLN A 49 8.33 -8.93 -14.10
C GLN A 49 8.84 -9.31 -15.49
N SER A 50 8.93 -8.34 -16.41
CA SER A 50 9.51 -8.56 -17.74
C SER A 50 10.97 -9.04 -17.66
N ASP A 51 11.77 -8.47 -16.75
CA ASP A 51 13.16 -8.90 -16.53
C ASP A 51 13.23 -10.34 -15.98
N ILE A 52 12.34 -10.70 -15.05
CA ILE A 52 12.23 -12.05 -14.49
C ILE A 52 11.94 -13.05 -15.61
N ASP A 53 10.98 -12.75 -16.48
CA ASP A 53 10.57 -13.62 -17.56
C ASP A 53 11.71 -13.81 -18.56
N TYR A 54 12.36 -12.72 -18.99
CA TYR A 54 13.54 -12.75 -19.84
C TYR A 54 14.67 -13.60 -19.25
N CYS A 55 15.06 -13.35 -17.98
CA CYS A 55 16.14 -14.10 -17.35
C CYS A 55 15.75 -15.56 -17.11
N THR A 56 14.48 -15.86 -16.89
CA THR A 56 13.99 -17.24 -16.75
C THR A 56 14.13 -18.00 -18.07
N ASP A 57 13.77 -17.39 -19.20
CA ASP A 57 13.86 -18.05 -20.49
C ASP A 57 15.31 -18.21 -20.96
N ALA A 58 16.16 -17.21 -20.76
CA ALA A 58 17.59 -17.33 -21.04
C ALA A 58 18.28 -18.39 -20.14
N LYS A 59 17.84 -18.52 -18.88
CA LYS A 59 18.29 -19.62 -18.01
C LYS A 59 17.90 -20.99 -18.57
N LYS A 60 16.66 -21.17 -19.03
CA LYS A 60 16.21 -22.45 -19.60
C LYS A 60 17.04 -22.83 -20.83
N GLU A 61 17.35 -21.87 -21.69
CA GLU A 61 18.16 -22.12 -22.89
C GLU A 61 19.58 -22.53 -22.52
N SER A 62 20.22 -21.82 -21.59
CA SER A 62 21.56 -22.17 -21.11
C SER A 62 21.60 -23.50 -20.36
N ASP A 63 20.57 -23.83 -19.56
CA ASP A 63 20.41 -25.15 -18.94
C ASP A 63 20.32 -26.27 -19.99
N LYS A 64 19.56 -26.03 -21.06
CA LYS A 64 19.42 -26.99 -22.16
C LYS A 64 20.75 -27.21 -22.89
N LEU A 65 21.45 -26.13 -23.28
CA LEU A 65 22.76 -26.22 -23.92
C LEU A 65 23.80 -26.92 -23.05
N TYR A 66 23.75 -26.71 -21.73
CA TYR A 66 24.59 -27.43 -20.79
C TYR A 66 24.31 -28.94 -20.82
N VAL A 67 23.05 -29.35 -20.75
CA VAL A 67 22.66 -30.77 -20.79
C VAL A 67 23.03 -31.42 -22.14
N ASP A 68 22.79 -30.72 -23.24
CA ASP A 68 23.10 -31.22 -24.59
C ASP A 68 24.62 -31.42 -24.75
N SER A 69 25.44 -30.48 -24.28
CA SER A 69 26.92 -30.53 -24.40
C SER A 69 27.60 -31.54 -23.48
N ILE A 70 27.00 -31.93 -22.35
CA ILE A 70 27.54 -33.00 -21.48
C ILE A 70 27.70 -34.32 -22.24
N ASN A 71 26.85 -34.57 -23.24
CA ASN A 71 26.89 -35.81 -24.00
C ASN A 71 27.97 -35.82 -25.11
N ASN A 72 28.71 -34.73 -25.29
CA ASN A 72 29.73 -34.60 -26.34
C ASN A 72 31.11 -34.21 -25.76
N VAL A 73 32.07 -35.14 -25.82
CA VAL A 73 33.44 -34.96 -25.28
C VAL A 73 34.19 -33.79 -25.93
N TYR A 74 33.84 -33.41 -27.16
CA TYR A 74 34.47 -32.29 -27.87
C TYR A 74 33.91 -30.91 -27.48
N GLU A 75 32.85 -30.84 -26.68
CA GLU A 75 32.12 -29.61 -26.35
C GLU A 75 32.38 -29.09 -24.93
N GLN A 76 33.48 -29.50 -24.28
CA GLN A 76 33.81 -29.06 -22.91
C GLN A 76 33.77 -27.54 -22.69
N GLN A 77 34.18 -26.77 -23.70
CA GLN A 77 34.13 -25.31 -23.64
C GLN A 77 32.69 -24.78 -23.64
N LEU A 78 31.83 -25.33 -24.51
CA LEU A 78 30.41 -24.97 -24.58
C LEU A 78 29.72 -25.35 -23.26
N MET A 79 29.97 -26.55 -22.74
CA MET A 79 29.45 -26.99 -21.44
C MET A 79 29.80 -25.99 -20.33
N THR A 80 31.05 -25.57 -20.26
CA THR A 80 31.50 -24.60 -19.23
C THR A 80 30.83 -23.25 -19.40
N GLN A 81 30.69 -22.76 -20.64
CA GLN A 81 30.04 -21.49 -20.94
C GLN A 81 28.54 -21.51 -20.60
N SER A 82 27.83 -22.55 -21.02
CA SER A 82 26.40 -22.72 -20.74
C SER A 82 26.11 -22.84 -19.25
N LEU A 83 27.00 -23.51 -18.48
CA LEU A 83 26.90 -23.52 -17.02
C LEU A 83 27.06 -22.12 -16.41
N GLN A 84 28.06 -21.36 -16.85
CA GLN A 84 28.29 -19.99 -16.36
C GLN A 84 27.11 -19.06 -16.69
N GLU A 85 26.56 -19.17 -17.90
CA GLU A 85 25.36 -18.43 -18.31
C GLU A 85 24.14 -18.81 -17.48
N SER A 86 23.91 -20.11 -17.27
CA SER A 86 22.82 -20.60 -16.41
C SER A 86 22.91 -20.04 -14.99
N MET A 87 24.11 -20.03 -14.40
CA MET A 87 24.35 -19.43 -13.08
C MET A 87 24.07 -17.93 -13.09
N LYS A 88 24.55 -17.20 -14.11
CA LYS A 88 24.32 -15.76 -14.27
C LYS A 88 22.83 -15.44 -14.36
N TYR A 89 22.08 -16.16 -15.21
CA TYR A 89 20.65 -15.94 -15.35
C TYR A 89 19.86 -16.40 -14.12
N GLY A 90 20.33 -17.43 -13.40
CA GLY A 90 19.79 -17.83 -12.10
C GLY A 90 19.88 -16.72 -11.06
N SER A 91 21.04 -16.07 -10.94
CA SER A 91 21.22 -14.90 -10.08
C SER A 91 20.32 -13.74 -10.52
N CYS A 92 20.23 -13.44 -11.82
CA CYS A 92 19.32 -12.42 -12.34
C CYS A 92 17.86 -12.67 -11.89
N VAL A 93 17.35 -13.89 -12.08
CA VAL A 93 15.98 -14.24 -11.68
C VAL A 93 15.78 -14.01 -10.18
N SER A 94 16.73 -14.46 -9.35
CA SER A 94 16.65 -14.31 -7.90
C SER A 94 16.64 -12.83 -7.48
N ASP A 95 17.58 -12.03 -7.98
CA ASP A 95 17.72 -10.62 -7.63
C ASP A 95 16.46 -9.82 -7.99
N LYS A 96 15.93 -10.07 -9.20
CA LYS A 96 14.72 -9.38 -9.68
C LYS A 96 13.48 -9.82 -8.90
N LYS A 97 13.34 -11.11 -8.55
CA LYS A 97 12.25 -11.61 -7.69
C LYS A 97 12.26 -11.01 -6.30
N ILE A 98 13.44 -10.84 -5.69
CA ILE A 98 13.57 -10.20 -4.37
C ILE A 98 13.11 -8.74 -4.45
N GLN A 99 13.58 -7.99 -5.46
CA GLN A 99 13.18 -6.60 -5.68
C GLN A 99 11.68 -6.48 -5.94
N TYR A 100 11.12 -7.34 -6.79
CA TYR A 100 9.70 -7.38 -7.09
C TYR A 100 8.88 -7.62 -5.82
N SER A 101 9.27 -8.61 -5.02
CA SER A 101 8.56 -8.99 -3.79
C SER A 101 8.59 -7.87 -2.76
N ALA A 102 9.74 -7.20 -2.59
CA ALA A 102 9.87 -6.05 -1.71
C ALA A 102 8.95 -4.89 -2.14
N LYS A 103 8.94 -4.56 -3.44
CA LYS A 103 8.06 -3.52 -3.99
C LYS A 103 6.59 -3.89 -3.88
N LYS A 104 6.23 -5.15 -4.08
CA LYS A 104 4.85 -5.65 -3.89
C LYS A 104 4.38 -5.46 -2.45
N ILE A 105 5.18 -5.86 -1.47
CA ILE A 105 4.85 -5.66 -0.04
C ILE A 105 4.66 -4.18 0.28
N LEU A 106 5.53 -3.31 -0.26
CA LEU A 106 5.40 -1.87 -0.06
C LEU A 106 4.10 -1.33 -0.70
N SER A 107 3.80 -1.75 -1.93
CA SER A 107 2.58 -1.38 -2.65
C SER A 107 1.32 -1.81 -1.87
N ASP A 108 1.29 -3.05 -1.38
CA ASP A 108 0.16 -3.58 -0.60
C ASP A 108 -0.06 -2.77 0.69
N LYS A 109 1.02 -2.40 1.40
CA LYS A 109 0.94 -1.56 2.60
C LYS A 109 0.42 -0.16 2.29
N ILE A 110 0.93 0.48 1.24
CA ILE A 110 0.48 1.82 0.83
C ILE A 110 -0.99 1.79 0.42
N SER A 111 -1.39 0.76 -0.35
CA SER A 111 -2.77 0.55 -0.78
C SER A 111 -3.73 0.43 0.42
N LEU A 112 -3.35 -0.34 1.44
CA LEU A 112 -4.11 -0.46 2.68
C LEU A 112 -4.28 0.90 3.38
N TYR A 113 -3.19 1.63 3.63
CA TYR A 113 -3.26 2.94 4.29
C TYR A 113 -4.06 3.94 3.47
N ARG A 114 -3.88 3.96 2.15
CA ARG A 114 -4.64 4.80 1.23
C ARG A 114 -6.14 4.49 1.29
N SER A 115 -6.53 3.22 1.38
CA SER A 115 -7.93 2.81 1.56
C SER A 115 -8.51 3.31 2.89
N LEU A 116 -7.75 3.22 3.98
CA LEU A 116 -8.17 3.72 5.30
C LEU A 116 -8.34 5.25 5.30
N LEU A 117 -7.38 5.97 4.71
CA LEU A 117 -7.45 7.43 4.56
C LEU A 117 -8.64 7.84 3.70
N ASN A 118 -8.90 7.12 2.60
CA ASN A 118 -10.03 7.39 1.73
C ASN A 118 -11.37 7.17 2.45
N ALA A 119 -11.53 6.05 3.17
CA ALA A 119 -12.73 5.81 3.98
C ALA A 119 -12.96 6.92 5.02
N LYS A 120 -11.87 7.36 5.68
CA LYS A 120 -11.92 8.47 6.63
C LYS A 120 -12.30 9.79 5.97
N TYR A 121 -11.67 10.13 4.85
CA TYR A 121 -11.97 11.33 4.08
C TYR A 121 -13.43 11.34 3.61
N THR A 122 -13.91 10.24 3.01
CA THR A 122 -15.29 10.12 2.55
C THR A 122 -16.29 10.31 3.69
N TYR A 123 -16.05 9.70 4.85
CA TYR A 123 -16.93 9.86 6.00
C TYR A 123 -16.94 11.33 6.49
N LEU A 124 -15.77 11.91 6.71
CA LEU A 124 -15.65 13.27 7.26
C LEU A 124 -16.17 14.32 6.29
N SER A 125 -15.91 14.16 4.99
CA SER A 125 -16.44 15.07 3.97
C SER A 125 -17.96 14.98 3.85
N LYS A 126 -18.53 13.77 3.96
CA LYS A 126 -19.99 13.57 3.92
C LYS A 126 -20.71 14.24 5.09
N TYR A 127 -20.12 14.19 6.30
CA TYR A 127 -20.73 14.70 7.53
C TYR A 127 -20.04 15.98 8.05
N ASP A 128 -19.33 16.71 7.20
CA ASP A 128 -18.55 17.90 7.58
C ASP A 128 -19.40 18.92 8.34
N ASN A 129 -20.55 19.30 7.78
CA ASN A 129 -21.47 20.25 8.39
C ASN A 129 -21.97 19.78 9.76
N ASP A 130 -22.49 18.56 9.83
CA ASP A 130 -23.05 18.02 11.07
C ASP A 130 -22.00 17.94 12.17
N ILE A 131 -20.79 17.49 11.85
CA ILE A 131 -19.69 17.35 12.80
C ILE A 131 -19.23 18.72 13.31
N VAL A 132 -19.07 19.70 12.41
CA VAL A 132 -18.60 21.03 12.79
C VAL A 132 -19.66 21.79 13.61
N GLU A 133 -20.92 21.74 13.21
CA GLU A 133 -22.02 22.46 13.88
C GLU A 133 -22.36 21.87 15.24
N HIS A 134 -22.25 20.55 15.40
CA HIS A 134 -22.60 19.86 16.64
C HIS A 134 -21.37 19.38 17.43
N TYR A 135 -20.18 19.92 17.13
CA TYR A 135 -18.92 19.46 17.73
C TYR A 135 -18.97 19.44 19.27
N ASP A 136 -19.45 20.51 19.88
CA ASP A 136 -19.52 20.63 21.35
C ASP A 136 -20.48 19.59 21.96
N LEU A 137 -21.60 19.31 21.28
CA LEU A 137 -22.53 18.26 21.68
C LEU A 137 -21.89 16.87 21.56
N ILE A 138 -21.21 16.61 20.44
CA ILE A 138 -20.49 15.35 20.15
C ILE A 138 -19.42 15.08 21.22
N ARG A 139 -18.73 16.13 21.70
CA ARG A 139 -17.71 16.01 22.74
C ARG A 139 -18.28 15.85 24.15
N SER A 140 -19.51 16.32 24.38
CA SER A 140 -20.07 16.43 25.72
C SER A 140 -20.22 15.06 26.44
N ASP A 141 -19.91 15.05 27.74
CA ASP A 141 -20.21 13.90 28.61
C ASP A 141 -21.72 13.64 28.71
N VAL A 142 -22.53 14.69 28.50
CA VAL A 142 -23.98 14.61 28.48
C VAL A 142 -24.47 13.72 27.34
N LEU A 143 -23.93 13.85 26.12
CA LEU A 143 -24.29 12.97 25.00
C LEU A 143 -23.95 11.51 25.28
N ARG A 144 -22.80 11.23 25.92
CA ARG A 144 -22.43 9.87 26.34
C ARG A 144 -23.44 9.29 27.34
N ASN A 145 -23.88 10.10 28.30
CA ASN A 145 -24.90 9.69 29.27
C ASN A 145 -26.27 9.45 28.59
N ILE A 146 -26.67 10.31 27.65
CA ILE A 146 -27.92 10.15 26.88
C ILE A 146 -27.87 8.87 26.03
N LEU A 147 -26.76 8.58 25.35
CA LEU A 147 -26.59 7.35 24.59
C LEU A 147 -26.61 6.10 25.48
N SER A 148 -26.01 6.16 26.67
CA SER A 148 -26.06 5.09 27.66
C SER A 148 -27.50 4.81 28.12
N ILE A 149 -28.27 5.87 28.40
CA ILE A 149 -29.69 5.76 28.76
C ILE A 149 -30.48 5.16 27.59
N LYS A 150 -30.32 5.67 26.38
CA LYS A 150 -30.97 5.13 25.17
C LYS A 150 -30.68 3.64 24.98
N THR A 151 -29.41 3.25 25.05
CA THR A 151 -28.99 1.84 24.90
C THR A 151 -29.60 0.96 26.01
N THR A 152 -29.74 1.52 27.22
CA THR A 152 -30.40 0.84 28.34
C THR A 152 -31.89 0.64 28.04
N LEU A 153 -32.58 1.67 27.56
CA LEU A 153 -34.00 1.59 27.18
C LEU A 153 -34.23 0.57 26.05
N GLU A 154 -33.41 0.61 24.99
CA GLU A 154 -33.46 -0.34 23.87
C GLU A 154 -33.20 -1.79 24.32
N LYS A 155 -32.32 -2.01 25.31
CA LYS A 155 -32.02 -3.34 25.84
C LYS A 155 -33.15 -3.91 26.70
N TYR A 156 -33.93 -3.05 27.36
CA TYR A 156 -35.01 -3.45 28.26
C TYR A 156 -36.41 -3.30 27.63
N ASP A 157 -36.51 -3.12 26.30
CA ASP A 157 -37.75 -3.03 25.52
C ASP A 157 -38.77 -2.03 26.11
N TYR A 158 -38.28 -0.83 26.46
CA TYR A 158 -39.11 0.34 26.74
C TYR A 158 -39.44 1.14 25.48
#